data_AF-W1DVJ3-F1
#
_entry.id   AF-W1DVJ3-F1
#
_cell.length_a   1.000
_cell.length_b   1.000
_cell.length_c   1.000
_cell.angle_alpha   90.00
_cell.angle_beta   90.00
_cell.angle_gamma   90.00
#
_symmetry.space_group_name_H-M   'P 1'
#
loop_
_entity.id
_entity.type
_entity.pdbx_description
1 polymer ?
#
loop_
_entity_poly.entity_id
_entity_poly.type
_entity_poly.pdbx_seq_one_letter_code
_entity_poly.pdbx_strand_id
1 'polypeptide(L)' 'MIGFDGTELAEVVSPQLTTVEQPSRAIGRTAVSLLMKRIDDPDAAVERVMMDWRVIDRASV' A
#
# COMPACT_ATOMS: atom_id res chain seq x y z
N MET A 1 -7.17 -14.84 10.87
CA MET A 1 -5.96 -14.06 11.21
C MET A 1 -5.58 -13.26 9.97
N ILE A 2 -5.50 -11.93 10.06
CA ILE A 2 -5.32 -11.04 8.89
C ILE A 2 -3.84 -10.63 8.83
N GLY A 3 -3.18 -10.91 7.71
CA GLY A 3 -1.79 -10.52 7.44
C GLY A 3 -1.71 -9.14 6.78
N PHE A 4 -0.74 -8.32 7.18
CA PHE A 4 -0.44 -7.03 6.55
C PHE A 4 0.69 -7.23 5.53
N ASP A 5 0.54 -6.64 4.35
CA ASP A 5 1.44 -6.76 3.19
C ASP A 5 1.54 -8.19 2.61
N GLY A 6 0.74 -8.45 1.56
CA GLY A 6 0.75 -9.65 0.72
C GLY A 6 2.09 -9.91 0.01
N THR A 7 3.12 -10.11 0.82
CA THR A 7 4.45 -10.58 0.47
C THR A 7 4.37 -12.06 0.09
N GLU A 8 5.28 -12.54 -0.75
CA GLU A 8 5.33 -13.95 -1.21
C GLU A 8 5.26 -14.97 -0.05
N LEU A 9 5.65 -14.57 1.16
CA LEU A 9 5.48 -15.35 2.39
C LEU A 9 4.02 -15.74 2.70
N ALA A 10 3.02 -14.92 2.34
CA ALA A 10 1.60 -15.22 2.57
C ALA A 10 1.09 -16.39 1.71
N GLU A 11 1.79 -16.73 0.62
CA GLU A 11 1.48 -17.90 -0.23
C GLU A 11 2.14 -19.19 0.28
N VAL A 12 3.14 -19.08 1.16
CA VAL A 12 3.97 -20.20 1.63
C VAL A 12 3.53 -20.74 3.01
N VAL A 13 2.70 -20.01 3.75
CA VAL A 13 2.07 -20.50 4.99
C VAL A 13 0.67 -21.05 4.75
N SER A 14 0.42 -22.26 5.26
CA SER A 14 -0.90 -22.87 5.31
C SER A 14 -1.52 -22.69 6.70
N PRO A 15 -2.75 -22.16 6.83
CA PRO A 15 -3.63 -21.70 5.74
C PRO A 15 -3.20 -20.35 5.16
N GLN A 16 -3.49 -20.14 3.87
CA GLN A 16 -3.26 -18.85 3.20
C GLN A 16 -3.97 -17.72 3.96
N LEU A 17 -3.20 -16.70 4.34
CA LEU A 17 -3.68 -15.60 5.17
C LEU A 17 -4.49 -14.60 4.34
N THR A 18 -5.67 -14.22 4.81
CA THR A 18 -6.40 -13.06 4.27
C THR A 18 -5.50 -11.84 4.37
N THR A 19 -5.30 -11.13 3.25
CA THR A 19 -4.33 -10.04 3.16
C THR A 19 -4.98 -8.75 2.65
N VAL A 20 -4.49 -7.61 3.15
CA VAL A 20 -4.83 -6.30 2.60
C VAL A 20 -3.87 -6.02 1.45
N GLU A 21 -4.40 -5.97 0.23
CA GLU A 21 -3.63 -5.57 -0.94
C GLU A 21 -3.68 -4.04 -1.07
N GLN A 22 -2.52 -3.43 -0.89
CA GLN A 22 -2.33 -1.99 -1.09
C GLN A 22 -1.82 -1.73 -2.51
N PRO A 23 -2.20 -0.60 -3.14
CA PRO A 23 -1.71 -0.23 -4.47
C PRO A 23 -0.28 0.33 -4.40
N SER A 24 0.67 -0.48 -3.94
CA SER A 24 2.06 -0.11 -3.60
C SER A 24 2.78 0.67 -4.72
N ARG A 25 2.57 0.27 -5.98
CA ARG A 25 3.13 0.98 -7.14
C ARG A 25 2.55 2.38 -7.31
N ALA A 26 1.25 2.57 -7.07
CA ALA A 26 0.61 3.88 -7.14
C ALA A 26 1.05 4.77 -5.97
N ILE A 27 1.19 4.19 -4.78
CA ILE A 27 1.75 4.86 -3.59
C ILE A 27 3.14 5.41 -3.90
N GLY A 28 4.04 4.57 -4.42
CA GLY A 28 5.40 5.00 -4.77
C GLY A 28 5.44 6.12 -5.80
N ARG A 29 4.65 6.02 -6.88
CA ARG A 29 4.57 7.07 -7.91
C ARG A 29 4.08 8.40 -7.34
N THR A 30 3.06 8.36 -6.50
CA THR A 30 2.47 9.56 -5.90
C THR A 30 3.42 10.18 -4.89
N ALA A 31 4.09 9.36 -4.07
CA ALA A 31 5.08 9.83 -3.11
C ALA A 31 6.22 10.59 -3.80
N VAL A 32 6.77 10.04 -4.89
CA VAL A 32 7.82 10.72 -5.67
C VAL A 32 7.30 12.02 -6.29
N SER A 33 6.07 12.02 -6.82
CA SER A 33 5.47 13.22 -7.42
C SER A 33 5.30 14.34 -6.39
N LEU A 34 4.82 14.00 -5.19
CA LEU A 34 4.68 14.95 -4.07
C LEU A 34 6.05 15.44 -3.58
N LEU A 35 7.05 14.56 -3.53
CA LEU A 35 8.43 14.94 -3.18
C LEU A 35 9.00 15.95 -4.17
N MET A 36 8.86 15.70 -5.48
CA MET A 36 9.36 16.63 -6.52
C MET A 36 8.68 17.99 -6.41
N LYS A 37 7.35 18.04 -6.24
CA LYS A 37 6.63 19.29 -6.00
C LYS A 37 7.19 20.07 -4.81
N ARG A 38 7.55 19.38 -3.72
CA ARG A 38 8.09 20.02 -2.50
C ARG A 38 9.54 20.46 -2.64
N ILE A 39 10.32 19.80 -3.51
CA ILE A 39 11.67 20.26 -3.87
C ILE A 39 11.59 21.55 -4.69
N ASP A 40 10.64 21.61 -5.63
CA ASP A 40 10.44 22.78 -6.48
C ASP A 40 9.83 23.97 -5.71
N ASP A 41 8.94 23.71 -4.76
CA ASP A 41 8.35 24.71 -3.86
C ASP A 41 8.35 24.22 -2.40
N PRO A 42 9.38 24.57 -1.61
CA PRO A 42 9.49 24.16 -0.21
C PRO A 42 8.37 24.67 0.70
N ASP A 43 7.70 25.76 0.35
CA ASP A 43 6.63 26.39 1.14
C ASP A 43 5.23 25.91 0.73
N ALA A 44 5.13 25.04 -0.28
CA ALA A 44 3.88 24.44 -0.71
C ALA A 44 3.15 23.71 0.44
N ALA A 45 1.83 23.83 0.44
CA ALA A 45 0.97 23.17 1.41
C ALA A 45 1.13 21.64 1.38
N VAL A 46 1.06 21.00 2.56
CA VAL A 46 1.18 19.54 2.66
C VAL A 46 -0.06 18.88 2.05
N GLU A 47 0.14 18.12 0.97
CA GLU A 47 -0.89 17.31 0.33
C GLU A 47 -1.06 15.96 1.05
N ARG A 48 -2.32 15.57 1.33
CA ARG A 48 -2.67 14.22 1.80
C ARG A 48 -3.47 13.51 0.71
N VAL A 49 -2.99 12.34 0.29
CA VAL A 49 -3.65 11.51 -0.73
C VAL A 49 -4.01 10.17 -0.10
N MET A 50 -5.30 9.85 -0.07
CA MET A 50 -5.81 8.53 0.32
C MET A 50 -6.02 7.71 -0.94
N MET A 51 -5.51 6.47 -0.96
CA MET A 51 -5.69 5.54 -2.07
C MET A 51 -6.58 4.38 -1.67
N ASP A 52 -7.34 3.89 -2.64
CA ASP A 52 -8.16 2.70 -2.46
C ASP A 52 -7.30 1.47 -2.21
N TRP A 53 -7.76 0.61 -1.31
CA TRP A 53 -7.16 -0.67 -0.99
C TRP A 53 -8.25 -1.75 -1.04
N ARG A 54 -7.85 -3.01 -1.13
CA ARG A 54 -8.81 -4.12 -1.14
C ARG A 54 -8.37 -5.25 -0.20
N VAL A 55 -9.36 -5.87 0.44
CA VAL A 55 -9.16 -7.15 1.14
C VAL A 55 -9.15 -8.25 0.10
N ILE A 56 -8.18 -9.15 0.19
CA ILE A 56 -8.18 -10.41 -0.54
C ILE A 56 -8.48 -11.51 0.47
N ASP A 57 -9.71 -12.02 0.42
CA ASP A 57 -10.16 -13.15 1.23
C ASP A 57 -9.39 -14.42 0.84
N ARG A 58 -8.83 -15.13 1.84
CA ARG A 58 -8.13 -16.41 1.67
C ARG A 58 -8.65 -17.43 2.69
N ALA A 59 -8.10 -18.65 2.66
CA ALA A 59 -8.60 -19.81 3.42
C ALA A 59 -8.54 -19.67 4.96
N SER A 60 -7.94 -18.60 5.50
CA SER A 60 -7.98 -18.27 6.92
C SER A 60 -9.12 -17.29 7.25
N VAL A 61 -10.36 -17.79 7.27
CA VAL A 61 -11.47 -17.11 7.95
C VAL A 61 -11.77 -17.88 9.24
#